data_AF-A0A2U0HWB6-F1
#
_entry.id   AF-A0A2U0HWB6-F1
#
_cell.length_a   1.000
_cell.length_b   1.000
_cell.length_c   1.000
_cell.angle_alpha   90.00
_cell.angle_beta   90.00
_cell.angle_gamma   90.00
#
_symmetry.space_group_name_H-M   'P 1'
#
loop_
_entity.id
_entity.type
_entity.pdbx_description
1 polymer ?
#
loop_
_entity_poly.entity_id
_entity_poly.type
_entity_poly.pdbx_seq_one_letter_code
_entity_poly.pdbx_strand_id
1 'polypeptide(L)' 'MQSNQNHQDAPMPNGVTLLTDHDIAKLFKVSLSTVYRWRKQNLLPYFEMGVNSYYVQEVIVPLLLAKGSKGLQPDPVENR' A
#
# COMPACT_ATOMS: atom_id res chain seq x y z
N MET A 1 -2.51 -7.45 32.05
CA MET A 1 -1.73 -6.69 31.05
C MET A 1 -2.68 -6.38 29.90
N GLN A 2 -2.87 -5.11 29.60
CA GLN A 2 -3.94 -4.58 28.75
C GLN A 2 -3.68 -4.85 27.27
N SER A 3 -4.74 -5.04 26.48
CA SER A 3 -4.71 -4.89 25.03
C SER A 3 -6.07 -4.36 24.56
N ASN A 4 -6.31 -3.07 24.81
CA ASN A 4 -7.45 -2.36 24.24
C ASN A 4 -7.13 -2.03 22.78
N GLN A 5 -7.57 -2.88 21.85
CA GLN A 5 -7.64 -2.51 20.43
C GLN A 5 -9.02 -1.96 20.13
N ASN A 6 -9.24 -0.70 20.51
CA ASN A 6 -10.40 0.08 20.07
C ASN A 6 -9.88 1.13 19.09
N HIS A 7 -9.62 0.71 17.85
CA HIS A 7 -9.38 1.65 16.75
C HIS A 7 -10.76 2.19 16.38
N GLN A 8 -11.09 3.35 16.93
CA GLN A 8 -12.37 4.02 16.67
C GLN A 8 -12.37 4.54 15.23
N ASP A 9 -13.23 3.97 14.40
CA ASP A 9 -13.67 4.52 13.11
C ASP A 9 -14.44 5.83 13.35
N ALA A 10 -13.73 6.94 13.51
CA ALA A 10 -14.30 8.26 13.37
C ALA A 10 -14.10 8.71 11.91
N PRO A 11 -15.16 9.07 11.17
CA PRO A 11 -14.99 9.68 9.86
C PRO A 11 -14.49 11.10 10.10
N MET A 12 -13.20 11.35 9.89
CA MET A 12 -12.63 12.69 9.93
C MET A 12 -12.55 13.22 8.49
N PRO A 13 -13.42 14.16 8.08
CA PRO A 13 -13.33 14.77 6.78
C PRO A 13 -12.28 15.89 6.79
N ASN A 14 -11.44 15.91 5.74
CA ASN A 14 -10.42 16.90 5.37
C ASN A 14 -8.95 16.59 5.76
N GLY A 15 -8.52 15.33 5.62
CA GLY A 15 -7.11 14.92 5.75
C GLY A 15 -6.72 13.85 4.73
N VAL A 16 -5.42 13.73 4.46
CA VAL A 16 -4.86 12.64 3.63
C VAL A 16 -4.97 11.33 4.42
N THR A 17 -5.53 10.27 3.82
CA THR A 17 -5.65 8.98 4.50
C THR A 17 -4.36 8.18 4.35
N LEU A 18 -3.70 7.88 5.47
CA LEU A 18 -2.47 7.09 5.48
C LEU A 18 -2.76 5.62 5.77
N LEU A 19 -2.26 4.77 4.89
CA LEU A 19 -2.31 3.32 4.99
C LEU A 19 -0.99 2.80 5.53
N THR A 20 -1.05 1.75 6.35
CA THR A 20 0.12 0.97 6.78
C THR A 20 0.33 -0.24 5.88
N ASP A 21 1.42 -0.97 6.09
CA ASP A 21 1.67 -2.26 5.41
C ASP A 21 0.52 -3.28 5.60
N HIS A 22 -0.09 -3.28 6.78
CA HIS A 22 -1.22 -4.17 7.06
C HIS A 22 -2.45 -3.76 6.25
N ASP A 23 -2.67 -2.46 6.06
CA ASP A 23 -3.79 -1.96 5.27
C ASP A 23 -3.58 -2.25 3.78
N ILE A 24 -2.36 -2.08 3.27
CA ILE A 24 -2.00 -2.50 1.90
C ILE A 24 -2.19 -4.00 1.72
N ALA A 25 -1.74 -4.82 2.66
CA ALA A 25 -1.91 -6.27 2.60
C ALA A 25 -3.39 -6.67 2.51
N LYS A 26 -4.25 -6.04 3.32
CA LYS A 26 -5.71 -6.24 3.27
C LYS A 26 -6.31 -5.75 1.96
N LEU A 27 -5.93 -4.54 1.51
CA LEU A 27 -6.46 -3.89 0.32
C LEU A 27 -6.17 -4.70 -0.96
N PHE A 28 -4.96 -5.22 -1.09
CA PHE A 28 -4.54 -6.04 -2.24
C PHE A 28 -4.77 -7.55 -2.03
N LYS A 29 -5.24 -7.98 -0.86
CA LYS A 29 -5.41 -9.38 -0.47
C LYS A 29 -4.13 -10.20 -0.66
N VAL A 30 -3.00 -9.66 -0.19
CA VAL A 30 -1.68 -10.29 -0.23
C VAL A 30 -1.07 -10.41 1.17
N SER A 31 -0.01 -11.20 1.31
CA SER A 31 0.74 -11.27 2.56
C SER A 31 1.60 -10.03 2.81
N LEU A 32 1.92 -9.74 4.08
CA LEU A 32 2.86 -8.68 4.45
C LEU A 32 4.23 -8.84 3.78
N SER A 33 4.71 -10.08 3.63
CA SER A 33 5.97 -10.37 2.93
C SER A 33 5.94 -9.90 1.48
N THR A 34 4.79 -10.01 0.81
CA THR A 34 4.60 -9.48 -0.56
C THR A 34 4.67 -7.96 -0.56
N VAL A 35 4.02 -7.28 0.39
CA VAL A 35 4.08 -5.81 0.54
C VAL A 35 5.51 -5.34 0.79
N TYR A 36 6.24 -6.02 1.69
CA TYR A 36 7.65 -5.74 1.95
C TYR A 36 8.52 -5.86 0.68
N ARG A 37 8.31 -6.92 -0.11
CA ARG A 37 9.02 -7.10 -1.40
C ARG A 37 8.68 -5.99 -2.39
N TRP A 38 7.40 -5.62 -2.51
CA TRP A 38 6.98 -4.52 -3.39
C TRP A 38 7.62 -3.20 -2.99
N ARG A 39 7.73 -2.91 -1.69
CA ARG A 39 8.45 -1.74 -1.18
C ARG A 39 9.93 -1.77 -1.55
N LYS A 40 10.60 -2.90 -1.32
CA LYS A 40 12.01 -3.10 -1.72
C LYS A 40 12.25 -2.95 -3.22
N GLN A 41 11.24 -3.23 -4.03
CA GLN A 41 11.26 -3.06 -5.49
C GLN A 41 10.73 -1.70 -5.96
N ASN A 42 10.36 -0.80 -5.05
CA ASN A 42 9.76 0.51 -5.34
C ASN A 42 8.51 0.44 -6.23
N LEU A 43 7.73 -0.64 -6.13
CA LEU A 43 6.51 -0.84 -6.93
C LEU A 43 5.31 -0.05 -6.43
N LEU A 44 5.32 0.37 -5.16
CA LEU A 44 4.30 1.21 -4.57
C LEU A 44 4.94 2.49 -4.03
N PRO A 45 4.38 3.67 -4.32
CA PRO A 45 4.84 4.91 -3.71
C PRO A 45 4.53 4.87 -2.21
N TYR A 46 5.56 5.03 -1.41
CA TYR A 46 5.49 5.08 0.05
C TYR A 46 6.39 6.19 0.58
N PHE A 47 6.17 6.58 1.82
CA PHE A 47 7.12 7.41 2.56
C PHE A 47 7.33 6.83 3.95
N GLU A 48 8.43 7.21 4.58
CA GLU A 48 8.78 6.77 5.92
C GLU A 48 8.48 7.88 6.92
N MET A 49 7.87 7.51 8.04
CA MET A 49 7.67 8.40 9.18
C MET A 49 8.14 7.66 10.43
N GLY A 50 9.38 7.95 10.82
CA GLY A 50 10.11 7.18 11.83
C GLY A 50 10.48 5.79 11.30
N VAL A 51 10.10 4.75 12.05
CA VAL A 51 10.38 3.35 11.69
C VAL A 51 9.30 2.72 10.79
N ASN A 52 8.19 3.43 10.60
CA ASN A 52 7.03 2.91 9.88
C ASN A 52 6.99 3.48 8.46
N SER A 53 6.53 2.63 7.52
CA SER A 53 6.23 3.05 6.16
C SER A 53 4.73 3.27 6.00
N TYR A 54 4.39 4.37 5.34
CA TYR A 54 3.02 4.80 5.10
C TYR A 54 2.77 5.02 3.61
N TYR A 55 1.53 4.81 3.20
CA TYR A 55 1.08 4.99 1.82
C TYR A 55 -0.13 5.91 1.79
N VAL A 56 -0.21 6.77 0.79
CA VAL A 56 -1.34 7.68 0.62
C VAL A 56 -2.47 6.93 -0.09
N GLN A 57 -3.61 6.78 0.57
CA GLN A 57 -4.75 6.02 0.04
C GLN A 57 -5.20 6.53 -1.33
N GLU A 58 -5.25 7.85 -1.50
CA GLU A 58 -5.69 8.54 -2.71
C GLU A 58 -4.74 8.28 -3.90
N VAL A 59 -3.49 7.91 -3.63
CA VAL A 59 -2.51 7.49 -4.63
C VAL A 59 -2.59 5.99 -4.91
N ILE A 60 -2.79 5.19 -3.87
CA ILE A 60 -2.78 3.72 -3.97
C ILE A 60 -4.06 3.17 -4.62
N VAL A 61 -5.24 3.68 -4.25
CA VAL A 61 -6.53 3.17 -4.74
C VAL A 61 -6.64 3.25 -6.28
N PRO A 62 -6.24 4.35 -6.95
CA PRO A 62 -6.21 4.39 -8.41
C PRO A 62 -5.30 3.32 -9.04
N LEU A 63 -4.16 3.00 -8.42
CA LEU A 63 -3.26 1.94 -8.91
C LEU A 63 -3.91 0.56 -8.86
N LEU A 64 -4.71 0.30 -7.82
CA LEU A 64 -5.50 -0.94 -7.72
C LEU A 64 -6.53 -1.04 -8.85
N LEU A 65 -7.26 0.07 -9.12
CA LEU A 65 -8.25 0.13 -10.18
C LEU A 65 -7.61 -0.01 -11.58
N ALA A 66 -6.48 0.65 -11.81
CA ALA A 66 -5.74 0.55 -13.08
C ALA A 66 -5.23 -0.87 -13.35
N LYS A 67 -4.83 -1.60 -12.31
CA LYS A 67 -4.38 -3.00 -12.39
C LYS A 67 -5.51 -3.99 -12.74
N GLY A 68 -6.77 -3.57 -12.58
CA GLY A 68 -7.93 -4.28 -13.12
C GLY A 68 -8.12 -4.12 -14.63
N SER A 69 -7.41 -3.18 -15.27
CA SER A 69 -7.58 -2.86 -16.70
C SER A 69 -6.39 -3.23 -17.57
N LYS A 70 -5.17 -3.36 -17.02
CA LYS A 70 -3.98 -3.78 -17.78
C LYS A 70 -3.04 -4.58 -16.89
N GLY A 71 -2.84 -5.85 -17.23
CA GLY A 71 -1.79 -6.68 -16.62
C GLY A 71 -0.44 -5.98 -16.74
N LEU A 72 0.35 -6.05 -15.66
CA LEU A 72 1.76 -5.68 -15.65
C LEU A 72 2.41 -6.27 -16.91
N GLN A 73 2.68 -5.44 -17.91
CA GLN A 73 3.57 -5.83 -18.99
C GLN A 73 4.97 -5.89 -18.36
N PRO A 74 5.65 -7.04 -18.33
CA PRO A 74 7.08 -7.00 -18.10
C PRO A 74 7.69 -6.21 -19.27
N ASP A 75 8.54 -5.24 -18.97
CA ASP A 75 9.34 -4.52 -19.96
C ASP A 75 9.93 -5.51 -20.98
N PRO A 76 9.96 -5.16 -22.28
CA PRO A 76 10.60 -5.99 -23.27
C PRO A 76 12.10 -6.06 -22.92
N VAL A 77 12.59 -7.26 -22.61
CA VAL A 77 14.02 -7.52 -22.48
C VAL A 77 14.67 -7.20 -23.83
N GLU A 78 15.29 -6.03 -23.93
CA GLU A 78 16.10 -5.66 -25.08
C GLU A 78 17.35 -6.54 -25.06
N ASN A 79 17.36 -7.55 -25.93
CA ASN A 79 18.51 -8.40 -26.19
C ASN A 79 19.36 -7.70 -27.26
N ARG A 80 20.56 -7.25 -26.89
CA ARG A 80 21.60 -6.77 -27.80
C ARG A 80 22.87 -7.57 -27.57
#